data_AF-A0A1E5ST78-F1
#
_entry.id   AF-A0A1E5ST78-F1
#
_cell.length_a   1.000
_cell.length_b   1.000
_cell.length_c   1.000
_cell.angle_alpha   90.00
_cell.angle_beta   90.00
_cell.angle_gamma   90.00
#
_symmetry.space_group_name_H-M   'P 1'
#
loop_
_entity.id
_entity.type
_entity.pdbx_description
1 polymer ?
#
loop_
_entity_poly.entity_id
_entity_poly.type
_entity_poly.pdbx_seq_one_letter_code
_entity_poly.pdbx_strand_id
1 'polypeptide(L)'
;MKRNSIYSMAFMALFVLLGAQMHAQTTITTPRTASPAAEVSQTIGISKVTINYSRPFVNGRTGKIWGQLVPFGYTNLGFGNGGNNPWRAGANENTVITFSDDVKIEGKDLEAGSYGLHIAVFENGDADIIFSNNTTSWGSYFYLESEDALRVKVKSTENAFTEALTYDFVDVNANSANVVLDWENKRFPFKIEFDVHGIVIANAENQLRSTQGFGFQGPMSAAQYCVNNNVYLDKALVWADQAIGIQKNAQTLGLKGQILFATKKTDEAIAVMNEMVDHPTTQPNNVYAYGNQLIGLDRDKDALEVFKKMYKKWDTNIFAQHGMARAYSANGDFKKAIKYEKECLANPNLPANNKPALEGFLKRLEAGEDITAPPAG
;
A
#
# COMPACT_ATOMS: atom_id res chain seq x y z
N MET A 1 -0.84 74.69 26.24
CA MET A 1 -2.19 75.12 26.65
C MET A 1 -2.94 75.56 25.38
N LYS A 2 -4.03 74.87 25.00
CA LYS A 2 -5.02 75.20 23.93
C LYS A 2 -4.51 75.25 22.46
N ARG A 3 -5.23 74.88 21.39
CA ARG A 3 -6.48 74.11 21.13
C ARG A 3 -6.55 73.84 19.60
N ASN A 4 -7.16 72.71 19.26
CA ASN A 4 -7.67 72.12 18.00
C ASN A 4 -8.03 73.01 16.79
N SER A 5 -7.92 72.42 15.58
CA SER A 5 -9.03 72.11 14.61
C SER A 5 -8.38 71.47 13.36
N ILE A 6 -8.56 70.18 13.00
CA ILE A 6 -9.67 69.48 12.32
C ILE A 6 -10.20 70.25 11.10
N TYR A 7 -10.43 69.50 10.00
CA TYR A 7 -10.70 69.84 8.57
C TYR A 7 -9.39 69.88 7.77
N SER A 8 -9.07 69.01 6.82
CA SER A 8 -9.87 68.14 5.92
C SER A 8 -8.92 67.05 5.39
N MET A 9 -9.09 65.75 5.68
CA MET A 9 -9.97 64.83 4.95
C MET A 9 -10.34 65.33 3.55
N ALA A 10 -9.49 65.07 2.55
CA ALA A 10 -9.86 64.87 1.12
C ALA A 10 -8.66 64.71 0.15
N PHE A 11 -7.43 64.42 0.60
CA PHE A 11 -6.27 64.40 -0.29
C PHE A 11 -5.27 63.26 0.00
N MET A 12 -5.75 62.02 0.03
CA MET A 12 -4.84 60.86 -0.05
C MET A 12 -5.53 59.60 -0.59
N ALA A 13 -6.33 59.77 -1.65
CA ALA A 13 -6.88 58.66 -2.45
C ALA A 13 -6.40 58.77 -3.91
N LEU A 14 -5.10 59.05 -4.08
CA LEU A 14 -4.42 58.97 -5.37
C LEU A 14 -3.23 58.00 -5.26
N PHE A 15 -3.50 56.81 -4.69
CA PHE A 15 -2.58 55.68 -4.80
C PHE A 15 -2.76 55.07 -6.19
N VAL A 16 -1.98 55.61 -7.13
CA VAL A 16 -1.25 54.86 -8.15
C VAL A 16 -1.93 53.54 -8.58
N LEU A 17 -2.92 53.67 -9.47
CA LEU A 17 -3.35 52.62 -10.38
C LEU A 17 -2.26 52.43 -11.45
N LEU A 18 -1.15 51.78 -11.07
CA LEU A 18 -0.30 51.05 -12.01
C LEU A 18 -0.86 49.62 -12.08
N GLY A 19 -2.01 49.50 -12.72
CA GLY A 19 -2.55 48.21 -13.11
C GLY A 19 -1.61 47.58 -14.13
N ALA A 20 -0.98 46.48 -13.74
CA ALA A 20 -0.20 45.63 -14.63
C ALA A 20 -1.03 45.33 -15.88
N GLN A 21 -0.50 45.70 -17.05
CA GLN A 21 -1.00 45.16 -18.30
C GLN A 21 -0.60 43.68 -18.35
N MET A 22 -1.46 42.82 -17.81
CA MET A 22 -1.42 41.41 -18.13
C MET A 22 -1.84 41.30 -19.59
N HIS A 23 -0.87 41.12 -20.48
CA HIS A 23 -1.13 40.58 -21.80
C HIS A 23 -1.59 39.12 -21.65
N ALA A 24 -2.85 38.92 -21.31
CA ALA A 24 -3.54 37.69 -21.62
C ALA A 24 -3.55 37.56 -23.15
N GLN A 25 -2.99 36.48 -23.68
CA GLN A 25 -2.94 36.21 -25.11
C GLN A 25 -4.37 36.24 -25.68
N THR A 26 -4.63 37.16 -26.60
CA THR A 26 -5.92 37.40 -27.28
C THR A 26 -6.17 36.42 -28.43
N THR A 27 -5.82 35.15 -28.27
CA THR A 27 -6.10 34.09 -29.25
C THR A 27 -7.10 33.11 -28.65
N ILE A 28 -8.15 32.78 -29.42
CA ILE A 28 -9.08 31.70 -29.05
C ILE A 28 -8.28 30.41 -28.98
N THR A 29 -8.38 29.68 -27.87
CA THR A 29 -7.81 28.33 -27.74
C THR A 29 -8.45 27.42 -28.79
N THR A 30 -7.66 26.96 -29.76
CA THR A 30 -8.10 26.01 -30.78
C THR A 30 -7.66 24.58 -30.42
N PRO A 31 -8.38 23.53 -30.88
CA PRO A 31 -7.97 22.16 -30.63
C PRO A 31 -6.56 21.88 -31.17
N ARG A 32 -5.72 21.20 -30.36
CA ARG A 32 -4.42 20.70 -30.79
C ARG A 32 -4.65 19.49 -31.72
N THR A 33 -4.73 19.74 -33.03
CA THR A 33 -5.01 18.70 -34.04
C THR A 33 -3.85 17.71 -34.22
N ALA A 34 -2.62 18.16 -34.00
CA ALA A 34 -1.42 17.33 -34.07
C ALA A 34 -0.94 16.94 -32.66
N SER A 35 -0.83 15.64 -32.40
CA SER A 35 -0.34 15.08 -31.14
C SER A 35 -1.10 15.60 -29.90
N PRO A 36 -2.39 15.22 -29.74
CA PRO A 36 -3.19 15.69 -28.61
C PRO A 36 -2.55 15.29 -27.27
N ALA A 37 -2.83 16.06 -26.22
CA ALA A 37 -2.39 15.74 -24.86
C ALA A 37 -3.16 14.53 -24.32
N ALA A 38 -2.51 13.73 -23.49
CA ALA A 38 -3.06 12.58 -22.79
C ALA A 38 -2.40 12.44 -21.41
N GLU A 39 -3.14 11.82 -20.49
CA GLU A 39 -2.66 11.46 -19.15
C GLU A 39 -3.06 10.02 -18.87
N VAL A 40 -2.18 9.27 -18.22
CA VAL A 40 -2.49 7.97 -17.60
C VAL A 40 -1.98 7.97 -16.16
N SER A 41 -2.71 7.31 -15.25
CA SER A 41 -2.26 7.15 -13.87
C SER A 41 -2.62 5.78 -13.31
N GLN A 42 -1.79 5.28 -12.41
CA GLN A 42 -1.96 4.00 -11.73
C GLN A 42 -1.56 4.13 -10.27
N THR A 43 -2.38 3.55 -9.38
CA THR A 43 -2.01 3.37 -7.97
C THR A 43 -1.43 1.97 -7.78
N ILE A 44 -0.23 1.87 -7.19
CA ILE A 44 0.47 0.63 -6.90
C ILE A 44 0.74 0.61 -5.40
N GLY A 45 0.16 -0.36 -4.68
CA GLY A 45 0.06 -0.29 -3.22
C GLY A 45 -0.73 0.96 -2.81
N ILE A 46 -0.04 1.94 -2.22
CA ILE A 46 -0.61 3.25 -1.85
C ILE A 46 0.05 4.43 -2.59
N SER A 47 0.97 4.13 -3.52
CA SER A 47 1.71 5.12 -4.29
C SER A 47 1.06 5.33 -5.66
N LYS A 48 1.00 6.58 -6.10
CA LYS A 48 0.43 6.97 -7.39
C LYS A 48 1.52 7.34 -8.37
N VAL A 49 1.41 6.81 -9.58
CA VAL A 49 2.23 7.20 -10.74
C VAL A 49 1.33 7.86 -11.77
N THR A 50 1.76 9.00 -12.32
CA THR A 50 1.06 9.72 -13.37
C THR A 50 2.02 10.04 -14.52
N ILE A 51 1.60 9.81 -15.75
CA ILE A 51 2.36 10.18 -16.96
C ILE A 51 1.52 11.16 -17.77
N ASN A 52 2.04 12.37 -17.93
CA ASN A 52 1.49 13.45 -18.75
C ASN A 52 2.29 13.57 -20.04
N TYR A 53 1.64 13.46 -21.20
CA TYR A 53 2.33 13.38 -22.48
C TYR A 53 1.49 13.91 -23.64
N SER A 54 2.14 14.20 -24.78
CA SER A 54 1.44 14.37 -26.05
C SER A 54 1.66 13.15 -26.95
N ARG A 55 0.57 12.63 -27.52
CA ARG A 55 0.55 11.36 -28.27
C ARG A 55 0.57 11.56 -29.79
N PRO A 56 1.73 11.52 -30.47
CA PRO A 56 1.78 11.56 -31.93
C PRO A 56 1.13 10.34 -32.56
N PHE A 57 0.60 10.51 -33.77
CA PHE A 57 0.05 9.44 -34.60
C PHE A 57 1.11 8.91 -35.57
N VAL A 58 1.04 7.63 -35.94
CA VAL A 58 1.85 7.06 -37.03
C VAL A 58 1.49 7.78 -38.34
N ASN A 59 0.21 7.99 -38.60
CA ASN A 59 -0.31 8.81 -39.70
C ASN A 59 0.28 8.42 -41.06
N GLY A 60 0.21 7.13 -41.41
CA GLY A 60 0.72 6.59 -42.68
C GLY A 60 2.25 6.46 -42.78
N ARG A 61 2.99 6.69 -41.68
CA ARG A 61 4.45 6.55 -41.61
C ARG A 61 4.90 5.20 -41.07
N THR A 62 4.12 4.14 -41.28
CA THR A 62 4.49 2.79 -40.88
C THR A 62 5.82 2.37 -41.53
N GLY A 63 6.75 1.83 -40.75
CA GLY A 63 8.13 1.53 -41.12
C GLY A 63 9.06 2.75 -41.15
N LYS A 64 8.59 3.94 -40.77
CA LYS A 64 9.34 5.21 -40.82
C LYS A 64 9.33 5.95 -39.48
N ILE A 65 8.87 5.30 -38.40
CA ILE A 65 8.93 5.89 -37.06
C ILE A 65 10.35 5.75 -36.52
N TRP A 66 10.84 4.52 -36.36
CA TRP A 66 12.15 4.23 -35.78
C TRP A 66 13.29 4.39 -36.80
N GLY A 67 14.36 5.06 -36.41
CA GLY A 67 15.50 5.36 -37.27
C GLY A 67 15.30 6.53 -38.24
N GLN A 68 14.07 7.05 -38.37
CA GLN A 68 13.74 8.22 -39.20
C GLN A 68 13.12 9.34 -38.38
N LEU A 69 11.85 9.19 -37.96
CA LEU A 69 11.17 10.20 -37.14
C LEU A 69 11.75 10.26 -35.72
N VAL A 70 12.04 9.09 -35.15
CA VAL A 70 12.79 8.90 -33.91
C VAL A 70 14.18 8.38 -34.31
N PRO A 71 15.19 9.24 -34.38
CA PRO A 71 16.54 8.81 -34.70
C PRO A 71 17.07 7.82 -33.65
N PHE A 72 17.94 6.92 -34.07
CA PHE A 72 18.61 6.02 -33.14
C PHE A 72 19.73 6.74 -32.37
N GLY A 73 19.91 6.35 -31.10
CA GLY A 73 20.89 6.87 -30.18
C GLY A 73 20.56 8.27 -29.68
N TYR A 74 21.61 9.06 -29.50
CA TYR A 74 21.52 10.47 -29.13
C TYR A 74 21.83 11.31 -30.35
N THR A 75 21.01 12.31 -30.62
CA THR A 75 21.15 13.12 -31.85
C THR A 75 21.15 14.61 -31.57
N ASN A 76 21.97 15.32 -32.33
CA ASN A 76 21.88 16.76 -32.40
C ASN A 76 20.65 17.12 -33.23
N LEU A 77 19.69 17.80 -32.61
CA LEU A 77 18.42 18.16 -33.23
C LEU A 77 18.51 19.41 -34.12
N GLY A 78 19.71 19.99 -34.29
CA GLY A 78 19.95 21.19 -35.10
C GLY A 78 19.36 22.47 -34.51
N PHE A 79 18.84 22.41 -33.28
CA PHE A 79 18.20 23.52 -32.57
C PHE A 79 18.35 23.31 -31.06
N GLY A 80 18.23 24.39 -30.28
CA GLY A 80 18.37 24.36 -28.82
C GLY A 80 19.82 24.46 -28.36
N ASN A 81 20.22 23.66 -27.38
CA ASN A 81 21.58 23.70 -26.81
C ASN A 81 22.66 23.03 -27.69
N GLY A 82 22.27 22.45 -28.83
CA GLY A 82 23.19 21.77 -29.75
C GLY A 82 23.80 20.48 -29.19
N GLY A 83 23.26 19.93 -28.10
CA GLY A 83 23.74 18.72 -27.45
C GLY A 83 23.34 17.42 -28.17
N ASN A 84 23.78 16.31 -27.59
CA ASN A 84 23.36 14.96 -27.97
C ASN A 84 22.07 14.63 -27.22
N ASN A 85 20.93 14.69 -27.90
CA ASN A 85 19.62 14.63 -27.27
C ASN A 85 18.96 13.25 -27.46
N PRO A 86 18.39 12.66 -26.40
CA PRO A 86 17.50 11.50 -26.51
C PRO A 86 16.14 11.92 -27.07
N TRP A 87 15.31 10.97 -27.48
CA TRP A 87 13.94 11.27 -27.89
C TRP A 87 13.07 11.60 -26.66
N ARG A 88 12.20 12.61 -26.77
CA ARG A 88 11.29 13.08 -25.71
C ARG A 88 10.16 12.11 -25.33
N ALA A 89 10.20 10.89 -25.89
CA ALA A 89 9.23 9.83 -25.64
C ALA A 89 7.77 10.27 -25.84
N GLY A 90 7.53 11.15 -26.81
CA GLY A 90 6.28 11.89 -27.00
C GLY A 90 6.43 12.97 -28.06
N ALA A 91 5.57 14.00 -28.00
CA ALA A 91 5.60 15.18 -28.88
C ALA A 91 5.43 16.47 -28.08
N ASN A 92 5.68 17.63 -28.72
CA ASN A 92 5.52 18.96 -28.13
C ASN A 92 6.38 19.17 -26.87
N GLU A 93 5.76 19.45 -25.72
CA GLU A 93 6.41 19.58 -24.41
C GLU A 93 7.03 18.26 -23.94
N ASN A 94 7.80 18.29 -22.85
CA ASN A 94 8.38 17.08 -22.28
C ASN A 94 7.27 16.11 -21.83
N THR A 95 7.49 14.82 -22.02
CA THR A 95 6.69 13.81 -21.31
C THR A 95 7.09 13.89 -19.84
N VAL A 96 6.13 14.01 -18.94
CA VAL A 96 6.40 14.13 -17.50
C VAL A 96 5.83 12.92 -16.78
N ILE A 97 6.70 12.17 -16.11
CA ILE A 97 6.31 11.09 -15.20
C ILE A 97 6.45 11.58 -13.76
N THR A 98 5.43 11.36 -12.94
CA THR A 98 5.39 11.78 -11.54
C THR A 98 5.13 10.59 -10.64
N PHE A 99 5.93 10.48 -9.56
CA PHE A 99 5.81 9.46 -8.53
C PHE A 99 5.48 10.14 -7.19
N SER A 100 4.47 9.65 -6.47
CA SER A 100 4.10 10.19 -5.16
C SER A 100 5.06 9.82 -4.02
N ASP A 101 5.79 8.73 -4.19
CA ASP A 101 6.72 8.16 -3.22
C ASP A 101 7.98 7.67 -3.95
N ASP A 102 9.05 7.40 -3.19
CA ASP A 102 10.29 6.86 -3.72
C ASP A 102 10.04 5.52 -4.42
N VAL A 103 10.69 5.32 -5.56
CA VAL A 103 10.43 4.21 -6.48
C VAL A 103 11.72 3.55 -6.92
N LYS A 104 11.68 2.24 -7.14
CA LYS A 104 12.73 1.53 -7.87
C LYS A 104 12.35 1.40 -9.33
N ILE A 105 13.20 1.90 -10.23
CA ILE A 105 13.09 1.70 -11.68
C ILE A 105 14.13 0.69 -12.11
N GLU A 106 13.71 -0.45 -12.66
CA GLU A 106 14.63 -1.56 -13.02
C GLU A 106 15.60 -1.91 -11.88
N GLY A 107 15.10 -1.91 -10.64
CA GLY A 107 15.86 -2.19 -9.42
C GLY A 107 16.72 -1.03 -8.88
N LYS A 108 16.81 0.11 -9.57
CA LYS A 108 17.57 1.30 -9.13
C LYS A 108 16.67 2.32 -8.45
N ASP A 109 17.14 2.93 -7.37
CA ASP A 109 16.39 3.93 -6.60
C ASP A 109 16.22 5.25 -7.36
N LEU A 110 15.04 5.84 -7.23
CA LEU A 110 14.66 7.17 -7.69
C LEU A 110 13.74 7.81 -6.64
N GLU A 111 14.06 9.03 -6.20
CA GLU A 111 13.27 9.75 -5.20
C GLU A 111 11.87 10.12 -5.75
N ALA A 112 10.90 10.30 -4.86
CA ALA A 112 9.59 10.84 -5.20
C ALA A 112 9.72 12.19 -5.91
N GLY A 113 8.92 12.42 -6.95
CA GLY A 113 8.99 13.67 -7.70
C GLY A 113 8.46 13.57 -9.12
N SER A 114 8.61 14.67 -9.86
CA SER A 114 8.26 14.76 -11.28
C SER A 114 9.53 14.82 -12.11
N TYR A 115 9.59 14.00 -13.16
CA TYR A 115 10.75 13.86 -14.02
C TYR A 115 10.36 13.98 -15.50
N GLY A 116 11.20 14.66 -16.27
CA GLY A 116 11.16 14.62 -17.72
C GLY A 116 11.56 13.24 -18.21
N LEU A 117 10.70 12.57 -18.98
CA LEU A 117 10.92 11.22 -19.49
C LEU A 117 11.47 11.26 -20.91
N HIS A 118 12.65 10.68 -21.10
CA HIS A 118 13.28 10.55 -22.40
C HIS A 118 13.69 9.10 -22.66
N ILE A 119 13.79 8.74 -23.94
CA ILE A 119 14.25 7.43 -24.39
C ILE A 119 15.30 7.63 -25.49
N ALA A 120 16.49 7.08 -25.30
CA ALA A 120 17.44 6.88 -26.40
C ALA A 120 17.23 5.47 -26.96
N VAL A 121 16.79 5.35 -28.22
CA VAL A 121 16.47 4.06 -28.86
C VAL A 121 17.64 3.61 -29.71
N PHE A 122 18.08 2.35 -29.60
CA PHE A 122 19.16 1.81 -30.43
C PHE A 122 18.63 0.81 -31.45
N GLU A 123 19.35 0.66 -32.57
CA GLU A 123 18.93 -0.17 -33.70
C GLU A 123 18.79 -1.66 -33.34
N ASN A 124 19.60 -2.14 -32.40
CA ASN A 124 19.54 -3.51 -31.88
C ASN A 124 18.35 -3.77 -30.93
N GLY A 125 17.52 -2.76 -30.69
CA GLY A 125 16.36 -2.81 -29.80
C GLY A 125 16.67 -2.46 -28.35
N ASP A 126 17.92 -2.20 -27.97
CA ASP A 126 18.24 -1.65 -26.66
C ASP A 126 17.69 -0.22 -26.55
N ALA A 127 17.39 0.21 -25.33
CA ALA A 127 16.98 1.58 -25.07
C ALA A 127 17.46 2.05 -23.69
N ASP A 128 17.83 3.33 -23.61
CA ASP A 128 18.08 4.00 -22.34
C ASP A 128 16.84 4.81 -21.96
N ILE A 129 16.17 4.42 -20.88
CA ILE A 129 15.08 5.20 -20.26
C ILE A 129 15.73 6.18 -19.29
N ILE A 130 15.40 7.46 -19.45
CA ILE A 130 16.06 8.58 -18.78
C ILE A 130 15.01 9.41 -18.05
N PHE A 131 15.28 9.68 -16.77
CA PHE A 131 14.49 10.52 -15.89
C PHE A 131 15.31 11.78 -15.61
N SER A 132 14.92 12.91 -16.22
CA SER A 132 15.56 14.21 -16.04
C SER A 132 14.83 15.03 -14.97
N ASN A 133 15.59 15.78 -14.16
CA ASN A 133 15.03 16.75 -13.21
C ASN A 133 14.33 17.94 -13.92
N ASN A 134 14.48 18.08 -15.25
CA ASN A 134 13.87 19.13 -16.04
C ASN A 134 12.54 18.68 -16.67
N THR A 135 11.44 19.15 -16.10
CA THR A 135 10.07 18.80 -16.51
C THR A 135 9.42 19.81 -17.44
N THR A 136 10.02 20.99 -17.62
CA THR A 136 9.36 22.15 -18.24
C THR A 136 9.82 22.43 -19.68
N SER A 137 10.91 21.77 -20.10
CA SER A 137 11.49 21.99 -21.43
C SER A 137 10.56 21.58 -22.57
N TRP A 138 10.72 22.23 -23.73
CA TRP A 138 10.04 21.86 -24.97
C TRP A 138 10.65 20.57 -25.56
N GLY A 139 10.29 19.43 -24.96
CA GLY A 139 10.94 18.13 -25.11
C GLY A 139 12.46 18.22 -25.06
N SER A 140 13.18 17.54 -25.95
CA SER A 140 14.62 17.32 -25.76
C SER A 140 15.57 18.40 -26.29
N TYR A 141 15.12 19.54 -26.81
CA TYR A 141 16.05 20.52 -27.44
C TYR A 141 17.05 21.16 -26.46
N PHE A 142 16.71 21.18 -25.17
CA PHE A 142 17.54 21.74 -24.11
C PHE A 142 17.93 20.66 -23.09
N TYR A 143 17.90 19.39 -23.50
CA TYR A 143 18.28 18.28 -22.63
C TYR A 143 19.74 18.41 -22.19
N LEU A 144 19.97 18.26 -20.89
CA LEU A 144 21.30 18.24 -20.30
C LEU A 144 21.47 16.94 -19.52
N GLU A 145 22.49 16.15 -19.89
CA GLU A 145 22.82 14.90 -19.17
C GLU A 145 23.14 15.14 -17.69
N SER A 146 23.64 16.33 -17.33
CA SER A 146 23.85 16.73 -15.94
C SER A 146 22.57 16.89 -15.13
N GLU A 147 21.40 16.93 -15.78
CA GLU A 147 20.09 16.98 -15.14
C GLU A 147 19.46 15.59 -14.97
N ASP A 148 20.10 14.52 -15.43
CA ASP A 148 19.62 13.15 -15.25
C ASP A 148 19.60 12.77 -13.77
N ALA A 149 18.42 12.47 -13.24
CA ALA A 149 18.25 11.83 -11.94
C ALA A 149 18.54 10.33 -12.01
N LEU A 150 18.10 9.68 -13.10
CA LEU A 150 18.32 8.25 -13.32
C LEU A 150 18.35 7.89 -14.80
N ARG A 151 19.22 6.94 -15.14
CA ARG A 151 19.24 6.26 -16.45
C ARG A 151 19.24 4.74 -16.25
N VAL A 152 18.29 4.06 -16.89
CA VAL A 152 18.19 2.59 -16.89
C VAL A 152 18.20 2.05 -18.30
N LYS A 153 18.79 0.86 -18.47
CA LYS A 153 18.84 0.17 -19.76
C LYS A 153 17.72 -0.85 -19.82
N VAL A 154 16.94 -0.81 -20.89
CA VAL A 154 15.87 -1.77 -21.15
C VAL A 154 15.98 -2.27 -22.59
N LYS A 155 15.17 -3.28 -22.92
CA LYS A 155 15.07 -3.79 -24.27
C LYS A 155 13.66 -3.61 -24.78
N SER A 156 13.54 -2.99 -25.95
CA SER A 156 12.27 -2.91 -26.66
C SER A 156 11.81 -4.29 -27.10
N THR A 157 10.49 -4.46 -27.19
CA THR A 157 9.85 -5.66 -27.74
C THR A 157 8.97 -5.25 -28.91
N GLU A 158 8.65 -6.23 -29.76
CA GLU A 158 7.61 -6.04 -30.77
C GLU A 158 6.24 -5.92 -30.09
N ASN A 159 5.34 -5.16 -30.71
CA ASN A 159 3.99 -4.89 -30.24
C ASN A 159 2.98 -4.96 -31.38
N ALA A 160 1.72 -5.18 -31.03
CA ALA A 160 0.63 -4.98 -31.97
C ALA A 160 0.57 -3.52 -32.44
N PHE A 161 0.16 -3.31 -33.69
CA PHE A 161 0.14 -1.97 -34.29
C PHE A 161 -0.66 -0.97 -33.45
N THR A 162 0.01 0.09 -33.02
CA THR A 162 -0.53 1.14 -32.16
C THR A 162 -0.42 2.49 -32.87
N GLU A 163 -1.56 2.97 -33.40
CA GLU A 163 -1.61 4.16 -34.25
C GLU A 163 -1.21 5.44 -33.51
N ALA A 164 -1.66 5.62 -32.27
CA ALA A 164 -1.29 6.76 -31.44
C ALA A 164 -0.39 6.30 -30.31
N LEU A 165 0.75 6.97 -30.10
CA LEU A 165 1.65 6.67 -28.98
C LEU A 165 0.84 6.60 -27.68
N THR A 166 0.98 5.51 -26.94
CA THR A 166 0.18 5.24 -25.75
C THR A 166 1.09 4.78 -24.61
N TYR A 167 0.90 5.38 -23.44
CA TYR A 167 1.47 4.86 -22.20
C TYR A 167 0.42 4.05 -21.46
N ASP A 168 0.83 2.94 -20.85
CA ASP A 168 -0.03 2.12 -20.01
C ASP A 168 0.76 1.43 -18.88
N PHE A 169 0.04 0.84 -17.93
CA PHE A 169 0.57 0.03 -16.85
C PHE A 169 0.08 -1.41 -17.00
N VAL A 170 1.01 -2.34 -17.18
CA VAL A 170 0.72 -3.77 -17.33
C VAL A 170 1.36 -4.58 -16.20
N ASP A 171 0.92 -5.83 -16.02
CA ASP A 171 1.42 -6.75 -14.99
C ASP A 171 1.40 -6.13 -13.57
N VAL A 172 0.31 -5.43 -13.25
CA VAL A 172 0.14 -4.75 -11.96
C VAL A 172 0.00 -5.78 -10.84
N ASN A 173 0.89 -5.69 -9.87
CA ASN A 173 0.95 -6.52 -8.67
C ASN A 173 0.82 -5.64 -7.42
N ALA A 174 0.91 -6.25 -6.23
CA ALA A 174 0.72 -5.56 -4.95
C ALA A 174 1.70 -4.38 -4.73
N ASN A 175 2.92 -4.45 -5.26
CA ASN A 175 3.97 -3.47 -5.06
C ASN A 175 4.72 -3.06 -6.34
N SER A 176 4.33 -3.55 -7.51
CA SER A 176 5.03 -3.29 -8.77
C SER A 176 4.11 -3.25 -9.98
N ALA A 177 4.56 -2.63 -11.06
CA ALA A 177 3.98 -2.74 -12.40
C ALA A 177 5.05 -2.55 -13.47
N ASN A 178 4.73 -2.91 -14.71
CA ASN A 178 5.50 -2.51 -15.88
C ASN A 178 4.85 -1.29 -16.51
N VAL A 179 5.59 -0.19 -16.61
CA VAL A 179 5.21 0.94 -17.48
C VAL A 179 5.58 0.57 -18.90
N VAL A 180 4.66 0.76 -19.84
CA VAL A 180 4.91 0.50 -21.26
C VAL A 180 4.63 1.75 -22.09
N LEU A 181 5.52 2.04 -23.04
CA LEU A 181 5.26 2.94 -24.16
C LEU A 181 5.05 2.10 -25.42
N ASP A 182 3.85 2.17 -25.98
CA ASP A 182 3.47 1.51 -27.23
C ASP A 182 3.30 2.53 -28.35
N TRP A 183 4.01 2.35 -29.46
CA TRP A 183 3.80 3.14 -30.66
C TRP A 183 4.24 2.38 -31.91
N GLU A 184 3.44 2.46 -32.96
CA GLU A 184 3.62 1.64 -34.16
C GLU A 184 3.69 0.15 -33.76
N ASN A 185 4.78 -0.55 -34.07
CA ASN A 185 4.96 -1.98 -33.73
C ASN A 185 6.00 -2.20 -32.62
N LYS A 186 6.35 -1.16 -31.84
CA LYS A 186 7.32 -1.29 -30.74
C LYS A 186 6.70 -0.96 -29.39
N ARG A 187 7.19 -1.68 -28.38
CA ARG A 187 6.94 -1.47 -26.96
C ARG A 187 8.25 -1.23 -26.24
N PHE A 188 8.27 -0.25 -25.34
CA PHE A 188 9.38 0.02 -24.43
C PHE A 188 8.90 -0.20 -23.00
N PRO A 189 9.09 -1.42 -22.44
CA PRO A 189 8.70 -1.72 -21.07
C PRO A 189 9.80 -1.33 -20.09
N PHE A 190 9.41 -0.85 -18.91
CA PHE A 190 10.29 -0.80 -17.73
C PHE A 190 9.50 -1.05 -16.44
N LYS A 191 10.10 -1.80 -15.52
CA LYS A 191 9.51 -2.16 -14.24
C LYS A 191 9.67 -1.04 -13.22
N ILE A 192 8.59 -0.78 -12.49
CA ILE A 192 8.56 0.11 -11.32
C ILE A 192 8.12 -0.68 -10.08
N GLU A 193 8.75 -0.41 -8.94
CA GLU A 193 8.47 -1.09 -7.67
C GLU A 193 8.49 -0.10 -6.50
N PHE A 194 7.58 -0.28 -5.54
CA PHE A 194 7.49 0.54 -4.33
C PHE A 194 7.73 -0.32 -3.09
N ASP A 195 8.41 0.24 -2.08
CA ASP A 195 8.44 -0.33 -0.72
C ASP A 195 7.13 -0.01 0.00
N VAL A 196 6.07 -0.72 -0.38
CA VAL A 196 4.72 -0.50 0.17
C VAL A 196 4.72 -0.57 1.70
N HIS A 197 5.50 -1.48 2.29
CA HIS A 197 5.56 -1.61 3.74
C HIS A 197 6.27 -0.41 4.37
N GLY A 198 7.43 0.00 3.86
CA GLY A 198 8.13 1.20 4.33
C GLY A 198 7.27 2.46 4.22
N ILE A 199 6.55 2.63 3.12
CA ILE A 199 5.67 3.78 2.88
C ILE A 199 4.50 3.78 3.87
N VAL A 200 3.85 2.64 4.11
CA VAL A 200 2.77 2.54 5.11
C VAL A 200 3.28 2.88 6.52
N ILE A 201 4.49 2.42 6.87
CA ILE A 201 5.11 2.71 8.16
C ILE A 201 5.42 4.21 8.30
N ALA A 202 6.05 4.83 7.31
CA ALA A 202 6.34 6.26 7.34
C ALA A 202 5.05 7.10 7.42
N ASN A 203 4.01 6.68 6.70
CA ASN A 203 2.70 7.32 6.75
C ASN A 203 2.07 7.19 8.15
N ALA A 204 2.09 6.00 8.74
CA ALA A 204 1.62 5.78 10.11
C ALA A 204 2.38 6.65 11.11
N GLU A 205 3.71 6.72 11.03
CA GLU A 205 4.51 7.60 11.90
C GLU A 205 4.11 9.08 11.78
N ASN A 206 3.84 9.55 10.57
CA ASN A 206 3.39 10.91 10.33
C ASN A 206 1.97 11.15 10.88
N GLN A 207 1.02 10.27 10.57
CA GLN A 207 -0.39 10.41 10.96
C GLN A 207 -0.58 10.31 12.48
N LEU A 208 0.18 9.45 13.14
CA LEU A 208 0.12 9.27 14.60
C LEU A 208 0.66 10.46 15.39
N ARG A 209 1.27 11.47 14.73
CA ARG A 209 1.55 12.78 15.36
C ARG A 209 0.36 13.75 15.29
N SER A 210 -0.75 13.34 14.68
CA SER A 210 -1.94 14.15 14.49
C SER A 210 -3.18 13.47 15.09
N THR A 211 -4.38 13.83 14.63
CA THR A 211 -5.64 13.37 15.23
C THR A 211 -5.77 11.85 15.31
N GLN A 212 -5.19 11.11 14.36
CA GLN A 212 -5.16 9.64 14.36
C GLN A 212 -4.40 9.07 15.56
N GLY A 213 -3.42 9.80 16.11
CA GLY A 213 -2.63 9.36 17.27
C GLY A 213 -3.26 9.64 18.63
N PHE A 214 -4.36 10.41 18.70
CA PHE A 214 -4.99 10.79 19.97
C PHE A 214 -5.81 9.65 20.59
N GLY A 215 -6.41 8.81 19.75
CA GLY A 215 -7.13 7.60 20.18
C GLY A 215 -6.24 6.36 20.08
N PHE A 216 -6.60 5.30 20.81
CA PHE A 216 -5.87 4.03 20.74
C PHE A 216 -5.99 3.35 19.36
N GLN A 217 -7.02 3.69 18.58
CA GLN A 217 -7.35 3.07 17.30
C GLN A 217 -6.27 3.28 16.24
N GLY A 218 -5.66 4.47 16.18
CA GLY A 218 -4.57 4.75 15.25
C GLY A 218 -3.35 3.86 15.48
N PRO A 219 -2.69 3.92 16.65
CA PRO A 219 -1.51 3.10 16.92
C PRO A 219 -1.85 1.61 16.89
N MET A 220 -3.05 1.20 17.33
CA MET A 220 -3.50 -0.18 17.18
C MET A 220 -3.60 -0.60 15.71
N SER A 221 -4.15 0.24 14.82
CA SER A 221 -4.24 -0.04 13.38
C SER A 221 -2.85 -0.19 12.74
N ALA A 222 -1.91 0.70 13.09
CA ALA A 222 -0.53 0.66 12.60
C ALA A 222 0.21 -0.62 13.06
N ALA A 223 0.06 -0.99 14.33
CA ALA A 223 0.59 -2.24 14.87
C ALA A 223 -0.06 -3.48 14.22
N GLN A 224 -1.36 -3.46 13.97
CA GLN A 224 -2.07 -4.56 13.31
C GLN A 224 -1.58 -4.77 11.88
N TYR A 225 -1.33 -3.69 11.13
CA TYR A 225 -0.75 -3.79 9.79
C TYR A 225 0.59 -4.54 9.81
N CYS A 226 1.46 -4.21 10.77
CA CYS A 226 2.76 -4.85 10.94
C CYS A 226 2.64 -6.36 11.18
N VAL A 227 1.74 -6.77 12.09
CA VAL A 227 1.50 -8.18 12.42
C VAL A 227 0.93 -8.95 11.22
N ASN A 228 -0.07 -8.38 10.54
CA ASN A 228 -0.74 -9.04 9.41
C ASN A 228 0.21 -9.31 8.24
N ASN A 229 1.22 -8.47 8.08
CA ASN A 229 2.22 -8.58 7.01
C ASN A 229 3.55 -9.17 7.50
N ASN A 230 3.67 -9.47 8.79
CA ASN A 230 4.91 -9.93 9.44
C ASN A 230 6.14 -9.03 9.16
N VAL A 231 5.94 -7.71 9.26
CA VAL A 231 6.97 -6.68 9.01
C VAL A 231 7.05 -5.71 10.18
N TYR A 232 8.22 -5.12 10.44
CA TYR A 232 8.41 -4.06 11.44
C TYR A 232 7.86 -4.39 12.85
N LEU A 233 7.97 -5.65 13.30
CA LEU A 233 7.36 -6.12 14.56
C LEU A 233 7.85 -5.36 15.81
N ASP A 234 9.10 -4.90 15.82
CA ASP A 234 9.62 -4.07 16.91
C ASP A 234 8.89 -2.72 17.01
N LYS A 235 8.57 -2.11 15.85
CA LYS A 235 7.77 -0.88 15.79
C LYS A 235 6.31 -1.16 16.13
N ALA A 236 5.79 -2.31 15.71
CA ALA A 236 4.46 -2.76 16.09
C ALA A 236 4.30 -2.85 17.61
N LEU A 237 5.32 -3.34 18.32
CA LEU A 237 5.31 -3.43 19.78
C LEU A 237 5.25 -2.04 20.43
N VAL A 238 6.01 -1.07 19.93
CA VAL A 238 5.97 0.33 20.39
C VAL A 238 4.57 0.91 20.23
N TRP A 239 3.93 0.72 19.08
CA TRP A 239 2.57 1.22 18.85
C TRP A 239 1.51 0.45 19.65
N ALA A 240 1.69 -0.85 19.88
CA ALA A 240 0.81 -1.60 20.76
C ALA A 240 0.89 -1.09 22.21
N ASP A 241 2.09 -0.80 22.70
CA ASP A 241 2.30 -0.17 24.01
C ASP A 241 1.69 1.23 24.09
N GLN A 242 1.83 2.04 23.03
CA GLN A 242 1.16 3.33 22.92
C GLN A 242 -0.37 3.18 23.00
N ALA A 243 -0.95 2.23 22.26
CA ALA A 243 -2.39 1.98 22.26
C ALA A 243 -2.90 1.55 23.66
N ILE A 244 -2.16 0.67 24.35
CA ILE A 244 -2.46 0.27 25.74
C ILE A 244 -2.35 1.47 26.69
N GLY A 245 -1.34 2.33 26.50
CA GLY A 245 -1.13 3.54 27.30
C GLY A 245 -2.27 4.55 27.16
N ILE A 246 -2.86 4.66 25.97
CA ILE A 246 -4.05 5.51 25.71
C ILE A 246 -5.30 4.86 26.30
N GLN A 247 -5.56 3.59 25.95
CA GLN A 247 -6.70 2.84 26.45
C GLN A 247 -6.40 1.35 26.51
N LYS A 248 -6.08 0.88 27.71
CA LYS A 248 -5.99 -0.54 28.00
C LYS A 248 -7.37 -1.20 27.87
N ASN A 249 -7.47 -2.19 27.00
CA ASN A 249 -8.64 -3.02 26.82
C ASN A 249 -8.25 -4.37 26.20
N ALA A 250 -9.23 -5.25 26.02
CA ALA A 250 -9.00 -6.58 25.47
C ALA A 250 -8.41 -6.58 24.06
N GLN A 251 -8.74 -5.58 23.23
CA GLN A 251 -8.22 -5.47 21.86
C GLN A 251 -6.74 -5.06 21.88
N THR A 252 -6.39 -4.05 22.68
CA THR A 252 -5.00 -3.55 22.77
C THR A 252 -4.07 -4.58 23.41
N LEU A 253 -4.52 -5.25 24.47
CA LEU A 253 -3.78 -6.37 25.08
C LEU A 253 -3.67 -7.57 24.13
N GLY A 254 -4.75 -7.92 23.44
CA GLY A 254 -4.77 -9.01 22.47
C GLY A 254 -3.76 -8.80 21.34
N LEU A 255 -3.70 -7.59 20.77
CA LEU A 255 -2.73 -7.24 19.73
C LEU A 255 -1.29 -7.31 20.24
N LYS A 256 -1.00 -6.78 21.44
CA LYS A 256 0.34 -6.91 22.04
C LYS A 256 0.73 -8.38 22.22
N GLY A 257 -0.19 -9.22 22.71
CA GLY A 257 0.02 -10.66 22.81
C GLY A 257 0.36 -11.30 21.46
N GLN A 258 -0.36 -10.97 20.39
CA GLN A 258 -0.07 -11.46 19.04
C GLN A 258 1.33 -11.07 18.56
N ILE A 259 1.74 -9.80 18.79
CA ILE A 259 3.09 -9.32 18.43
C ILE A 259 4.17 -10.07 19.23
N LEU A 260 3.95 -10.30 20.52
CA LEU A 260 4.88 -11.02 21.37
C LEU A 260 5.02 -12.49 20.92
N PHE A 261 3.94 -13.15 20.52
CA PHE A 261 4.02 -14.47 19.90
C PHE A 261 4.79 -14.45 18.58
N ALA A 262 4.51 -13.49 17.69
CA ALA A 262 5.21 -13.35 16.40
C ALA A 262 6.72 -13.08 16.56
N THR A 263 7.10 -12.39 17.65
CA THR A 263 8.51 -12.11 18.01
C THR A 263 9.13 -13.19 18.91
N LYS A 264 8.45 -14.35 19.08
CA LYS A 264 8.91 -15.50 19.88
C LYS A 264 9.12 -15.20 21.37
N LYS A 265 8.50 -14.15 21.90
CA LYS A 265 8.47 -13.78 23.32
C LYS A 265 7.29 -14.43 24.03
N THR A 266 7.26 -15.76 24.01
CA THR A 266 6.10 -16.57 24.42
C THR A 266 5.65 -16.30 25.86
N ASP A 267 6.56 -16.26 26.83
CA ASP A 267 6.19 -16.05 28.24
C ASP A 267 5.57 -14.67 28.48
N GLU A 268 6.12 -13.62 27.86
CA GLU A 268 5.55 -12.28 27.88
C GLU A 268 4.18 -12.25 27.21
N ALA A 269 4.04 -12.94 26.06
CA ALA A 269 2.77 -13.04 25.36
C ALA A 269 1.70 -13.69 26.25
N ILE A 270 2.04 -14.77 26.95
CA ILE A 270 1.11 -15.48 27.85
C ILE A 270 0.69 -14.57 29.00
N ALA A 271 1.61 -13.82 29.61
CA ALA A 271 1.29 -12.89 30.67
C ALA A 271 0.29 -11.81 30.20
N VAL A 272 0.54 -11.19 29.05
CA VAL A 272 -0.34 -10.17 28.46
C VAL A 272 -1.69 -10.76 28.06
N MET A 273 -1.71 -11.96 27.50
CA MET A 273 -2.96 -12.61 27.09
C MET A 273 -3.80 -13.07 28.28
N ASN A 274 -3.18 -13.48 29.39
CA ASN A 274 -3.91 -13.74 30.64
C ASN A 274 -4.55 -12.46 31.20
N GLU A 275 -3.83 -11.33 31.17
CA GLU A 275 -4.41 -10.02 31.51
C GLU A 275 -5.60 -9.69 30.59
N MET A 276 -5.49 -9.98 29.29
CA MET A 276 -6.60 -9.85 28.35
C MET A 276 -7.78 -10.74 28.74
N VAL A 277 -7.60 -12.00 29.10
CA VAL A 277 -8.71 -12.88 29.53
C VAL A 277 -9.47 -12.30 30.73
N ASP A 278 -8.75 -11.71 31.69
CA ASP A 278 -9.32 -11.20 32.93
C ASP A 278 -9.92 -9.77 32.78
N HIS A 279 -9.67 -9.09 31.66
CA HIS A 279 -10.15 -7.71 31.44
C HIS A 279 -11.69 -7.62 31.30
N PRO A 280 -12.35 -6.57 31.83
CA PRO A 280 -13.80 -6.42 31.76
C PRO A 280 -14.38 -6.37 30.34
N THR A 281 -13.64 -5.78 29.39
CA THR A 281 -14.09 -5.60 27.99
C THR A 281 -13.98 -6.86 27.15
N THR A 282 -13.42 -7.94 27.70
CA THR A 282 -13.09 -9.17 26.96
C THR A 282 -14.34 -9.88 26.50
N GLN A 283 -14.32 -10.33 25.25
CA GLN A 283 -15.41 -11.06 24.63
C GLN A 283 -15.06 -12.55 24.49
N PRO A 284 -16.07 -13.45 24.45
CA PRO A 284 -15.86 -14.89 24.33
C PRO A 284 -14.94 -15.30 23.16
N ASN A 285 -15.06 -14.64 22.01
CA ASN A 285 -14.24 -14.94 20.82
C ASN A 285 -12.75 -14.68 21.04
N ASN A 286 -12.38 -13.67 21.85
CA ASN A 286 -10.98 -13.39 22.18
C ASN A 286 -10.38 -14.56 22.98
N VAL A 287 -11.10 -15.02 24.00
CA VAL A 287 -10.64 -16.09 24.89
C VAL A 287 -10.61 -17.43 24.16
N TYR A 288 -11.60 -17.70 23.30
CA TYR A 288 -11.63 -18.91 22.48
C TYR A 288 -10.46 -18.97 21.50
N ALA A 289 -10.14 -17.87 20.81
CA ALA A 289 -8.99 -17.81 19.91
C ALA A 289 -7.68 -18.06 20.67
N TYR A 290 -7.50 -17.44 21.84
CA TYR A 290 -6.32 -17.63 22.66
C TYR A 290 -6.18 -19.06 23.21
N GLY A 291 -7.26 -19.65 23.71
CA GLY A 291 -7.25 -21.03 24.20
C GLY A 291 -6.87 -22.02 23.11
N ASN A 292 -7.36 -21.85 21.87
CA ASN A 292 -6.95 -22.69 20.74
C ASN A 292 -5.50 -22.46 20.32
N GLN A 293 -5.01 -21.22 20.40
CA GLN A 293 -3.60 -20.92 20.15
C GLN A 293 -2.70 -21.67 21.15
N LEU A 294 -3.09 -21.72 22.43
CA LEU A 294 -2.34 -22.48 23.44
C LEU A 294 -2.32 -23.99 23.16
N ILE A 295 -3.43 -24.57 22.72
CA ILE A 295 -3.47 -25.98 22.27
C ILE A 295 -2.51 -26.20 21.10
N GLY A 296 -2.53 -25.31 20.09
CA GLY A 296 -1.61 -25.40 18.96
C GLY A 296 -0.12 -25.17 19.31
N LEU A 297 0.17 -24.73 20.54
CA LEU A 297 1.51 -24.59 21.10
C LEU A 297 1.86 -25.72 22.09
N ASP A 298 1.07 -26.80 22.12
CA ASP A 298 1.20 -27.93 23.06
C ASP A 298 1.12 -27.49 24.54
N ARG A 299 0.40 -26.40 24.82
CA ARG A 299 0.19 -25.85 26.18
C ARG A 299 -1.21 -26.20 26.70
N ASP A 300 -1.55 -27.49 26.64
CA ASP A 300 -2.90 -27.98 26.89
C ASP A 300 -3.40 -27.69 28.31
N LYS A 301 -2.50 -27.70 29.30
CA LYS A 301 -2.84 -27.36 30.69
C LYS A 301 -3.22 -25.89 30.82
N ASP A 302 -2.47 -25.00 30.17
CA ASP A 302 -2.76 -23.57 30.17
C ASP A 302 -4.05 -23.27 29.41
N ALA A 303 -4.26 -23.93 28.26
CA ALA A 303 -5.51 -23.84 27.51
C ALA A 303 -6.71 -24.24 28.37
N LEU A 304 -6.60 -25.34 29.13
CA LEU A 304 -7.65 -25.80 30.03
C LEU A 304 -7.98 -24.76 31.10
N GLU A 305 -6.99 -24.10 31.70
CA GLU A 305 -7.25 -23.04 32.67
C GLU A 305 -7.93 -21.82 32.04
N VAL A 306 -7.52 -21.42 30.82
CA VAL A 306 -8.16 -20.36 30.04
C VAL A 306 -9.62 -20.70 29.73
N PHE A 307 -9.90 -21.92 29.26
CA PHE A 307 -11.27 -22.33 28.94
C PHE A 307 -12.13 -22.49 30.20
N LYS A 308 -11.58 -22.92 31.33
CA LYS A 308 -12.30 -22.91 32.62
C LYS A 308 -12.71 -21.49 33.02
N LYS A 309 -11.81 -20.51 32.90
CA LYS A 309 -12.14 -19.09 33.14
C LYS A 309 -13.24 -18.61 32.19
N MET A 310 -13.14 -18.95 30.92
CA MET A 310 -14.14 -18.62 29.90
C MET A 310 -15.52 -19.19 30.25
N TYR A 311 -15.59 -20.49 30.55
CA TYR A 311 -16.82 -21.19 30.91
C TYR A 311 -17.45 -20.63 32.18
N LYS A 312 -16.65 -20.30 33.19
CA LYS A 312 -17.16 -19.66 34.42
C LYS A 312 -17.86 -18.32 34.14
N LYS A 313 -17.40 -17.56 33.13
CA LYS A 313 -17.94 -16.24 32.78
C LYS A 313 -19.10 -16.32 31.78
N TRP A 314 -19.11 -17.34 30.92
CA TRP A 314 -20.05 -17.47 29.80
C TRP A 314 -20.47 -18.93 29.56
N ASP A 315 -20.97 -19.61 30.59
CA ASP A 315 -21.35 -21.04 30.56
C ASP A 315 -22.38 -21.41 29.47
N THR A 316 -23.27 -20.48 29.14
CA THR A 316 -24.28 -20.62 28.07
C THR A 316 -23.75 -20.26 26.68
N ASN A 317 -22.49 -19.83 26.54
CA ASN A 317 -21.89 -19.51 25.25
C ASN A 317 -21.32 -20.77 24.58
N ILE A 318 -21.64 -20.95 23.31
CA ILE A 318 -21.24 -22.12 22.51
C ILE A 318 -19.71 -22.26 22.44
N PHE A 319 -18.98 -21.16 22.29
CA PHE A 319 -17.52 -21.20 22.26
C PHE A 319 -16.93 -21.60 23.61
N ALA A 320 -17.59 -21.25 24.72
CA ALA A 320 -17.13 -21.66 26.05
C ALA A 320 -17.32 -23.16 26.27
N GLN A 321 -18.50 -23.69 25.90
CA GLN A 321 -18.83 -25.12 25.99
C GLN A 321 -17.93 -25.96 25.09
N HIS A 322 -17.85 -25.62 23.80
CA HIS A 322 -16.97 -26.32 22.86
C HIS A 322 -15.49 -26.14 23.22
N GLY A 323 -15.09 -24.96 23.73
CA GLY A 323 -13.76 -24.70 24.23
C GLY A 323 -13.35 -25.65 25.36
N MET A 324 -14.26 -25.90 26.33
CA MET A 324 -14.05 -26.91 27.37
C MET A 324 -13.89 -28.32 26.78
N ALA A 325 -14.70 -28.68 25.77
CA ALA A 325 -14.58 -29.98 25.10
C ALA A 325 -13.22 -30.17 24.45
N ARG A 326 -12.77 -29.17 23.67
CA ARG A 326 -11.44 -29.15 23.05
C ARG A 326 -10.31 -29.23 24.07
N ALA A 327 -10.39 -28.45 25.15
CA ALA A 327 -9.35 -28.44 26.17
C ALA A 327 -9.21 -29.77 26.89
N TYR A 328 -10.32 -30.41 27.26
CA TYR A 328 -10.27 -31.74 27.89
C TYR A 328 -9.81 -32.82 26.91
N SER A 329 -10.19 -32.72 25.64
CA SER A 329 -9.73 -33.61 24.57
C SER A 329 -8.21 -33.57 24.42
N ALA A 330 -7.62 -32.37 24.33
CA ALA A 330 -6.17 -32.20 24.22
C ALA A 330 -5.42 -32.73 25.47
N ASN A 331 -6.03 -32.65 26.66
CA ASN A 331 -5.48 -33.23 27.89
C ASN A 331 -5.77 -34.74 28.04
N GLY A 332 -6.40 -35.41 27.07
CA GLY A 332 -6.73 -36.83 27.09
C GLY A 332 -7.90 -37.24 28.00
N ASP A 333 -8.66 -36.28 28.54
CA ASP A 333 -9.87 -36.54 29.35
C ASP A 333 -11.11 -36.59 28.46
N PHE A 334 -11.19 -37.63 27.62
CA PHE A 334 -12.29 -37.80 26.66
C PHE A 334 -13.66 -37.87 27.33
N LYS A 335 -13.73 -38.39 28.57
CA LYS A 335 -14.98 -38.46 29.32
C LYS A 335 -15.54 -37.06 29.59
N LYS A 336 -14.71 -36.13 30.04
CA LYS A 336 -15.13 -34.73 30.23
C LYS A 336 -15.32 -34.04 28.90
N ALA A 337 -14.48 -34.30 27.89
CA ALA A 337 -14.66 -33.72 26.56
C ALA A 337 -16.05 -34.05 25.99
N ILE A 338 -16.48 -35.32 26.04
CA ILE A 338 -17.81 -35.78 25.61
C ILE A 338 -18.92 -35.03 26.36
N LYS A 339 -18.78 -34.84 27.68
CA LYS A 339 -19.76 -34.12 28.49
C LYS A 339 -19.99 -32.70 27.93
N TYR A 340 -18.92 -31.95 27.71
CA TYR A 340 -19.01 -30.55 27.26
C TYR A 340 -19.40 -30.44 25.78
N GLU A 341 -19.03 -31.41 24.94
CA GLU A 341 -19.48 -31.44 23.54
C GLU A 341 -20.98 -31.72 23.44
N LYS A 342 -21.53 -32.63 24.27
CA LYS A 342 -22.97 -32.86 24.39
C LYS A 342 -23.71 -31.62 24.91
N GLU A 343 -23.12 -30.91 25.86
CA GLU A 343 -23.66 -29.64 26.35
C GLU A 343 -23.72 -28.58 25.23
N CYS A 344 -22.64 -28.48 24.43
CA CYS A 344 -22.59 -27.59 23.27
C CYS A 344 -23.65 -27.93 22.21
N LEU A 345 -23.82 -29.22 21.88
CA LEU A 345 -24.84 -29.71 20.94
C LEU A 345 -26.28 -29.45 21.43
N ALA A 346 -26.48 -29.41 22.75
CA ALA A 346 -27.77 -29.10 23.37
C ALA A 346 -28.02 -27.60 23.51
N ASN A 347 -27.06 -26.73 23.15
CA ASN A 347 -27.20 -25.29 23.32
C ASN A 347 -28.26 -24.71 22.36
N PRO A 348 -29.28 -23.99 22.86
CA PRO A 348 -30.35 -23.45 22.02
C PRO A 348 -29.88 -22.40 21.02
N ASN A 349 -28.72 -21.77 21.25
CA ASN A 349 -28.18 -20.75 20.36
C ASN A 349 -27.28 -21.34 19.25
N LEU A 350 -27.08 -22.67 19.22
CA LEU A 350 -26.18 -23.31 18.28
C LEU A 350 -26.64 -23.09 16.82
N PRO A 351 -25.82 -22.45 15.96
CA PRO A 351 -26.14 -22.30 14.55
C PRO A 351 -26.28 -23.67 13.87
N ALA A 352 -27.36 -23.87 13.11
CA ALA A 352 -27.67 -25.16 12.49
C ALA A 352 -26.56 -25.68 11.55
N ASN A 353 -25.85 -24.76 10.90
CA ASN A 353 -24.70 -25.05 10.04
C ASN A 353 -23.48 -25.60 10.80
N ASN A 354 -23.35 -25.33 12.10
CA ASN A 354 -22.24 -25.81 12.92
C ASN A 354 -22.51 -27.20 13.52
N LYS A 355 -23.78 -27.62 13.61
CA LYS A 355 -24.18 -28.87 14.25
C LYS A 355 -23.52 -30.12 13.65
N PRO A 356 -23.44 -30.30 12.31
CA PRO A 356 -22.81 -31.49 11.73
C PRO A 356 -21.34 -31.66 12.12
N ALA A 357 -20.59 -30.55 12.25
CA ALA A 357 -19.19 -30.58 12.65
C ALA A 357 -19.04 -31.03 14.11
N LEU A 358 -19.86 -30.49 15.02
CA LEU A 358 -19.85 -30.87 16.44
C LEU A 358 -20.30 -32.33 16.66
N GLU A 359 -21.26 -32.83 15.88
CA GLU A 359 -21.63 -34.25 15.90
C GLU A 359 -20.48 -35.14 15.42
N GLY A 360 -19.69 -34.68 14.44
CA GLY A 360 -18.47 -35.33 13.99
C GLY A 360 -17.42 -35.39 15.11
N PHE A 361 -17.19 -34.27 15.80
CA PHE A 361 -16.29 -34.23 16.96
C PHE A 361 -16.75 -35.16 18.09
N LEU A 362 -18.05 -35.18 18.38
CA LEU A 362 -18.58 -36.08 19.40
C LEU A 362 -18.30 -37.56 19.07
N LYS A 363 -18.49 -37.99 17.82
CA LYS A 363 -18.18 -39.37 17.40
C LYS A 363 -16.70 -39.70 17.59
N ARG A 364 -15.81 -38.76 17.24
CA ARG A 364 -14.36 -38.92 17.44
C ARG A 364 -14.01 -39.05 18.92
N LEU A 365 -14.58 -38.21 19.78
CA LEU A 365 -14.39 -38.32 21.22
C LEU A 365 -14.90 -39.66 21.78
N GLU A 366 -16.04 -40.15 21.29
CA GLU A 366 -16.60 -41.46 21.68
C GLU A 366 -15.72 -42.64 21.21
N ALA A 367 -14.94 -42.44 20.15
CA ALA A 367 -13.90 -43.38 19.68
C ALA A 367 -12.55 -43.22 20.43
N GLY A 368 -12.43 -42.27 21.36
CA GLY A 368 -11.19 -41.97 22.08
C GLY A 368 -10.16 -41.19 21.26
N GLU A 369 -10.61 -40.47 20.23
CA GLU A 369 -9.77 -39.63 19.39
C GLU A 369 -9.77 -38.18 19.86
N ASP A 370 -8.60 -37.53 19.80
CA ASP A 370 -8.48 -36.11 20.09
C ASP A 370 -9.04 -35.24 18.96
N ILE A 371 -10.06 -34.44 19.26
CA ILE A 371 -10.70 -33.52 18.31
C ILE A 371 -9.86 -32.29 17.97
N THR A 372 -8.74 -32.06 18.65
CA THR A 372 -7.83 -30.95 18.34
C THR A 372 -6.80 -31.30 17.26
N ALA A 373 -6.54 -32.59 17.07
CA ALA A 373 -5.76 -33.13 15.96
C ALA A 373 -6.62 -33.40 14.71
N PRO A 374 -6.03 -33.42 13.50
CA PRO A 374 -6.72 -33.91 12.31
C PRO A 374 -7.18 -35.38 12.48
N PRO A 375 -8.23 -35.82 11.76
CA PRO A 375 -8.69 -37.22 11.83
C PRO A 375 -7.56 -38.19 11.47
N ALA A 376 -7.49 -39.32 12.18
CA ALA A 376 -6.65 -40.44 11.74
C ALA A 376 -7.21 -40.97 10.41
N GLY A 377 -6.35 -41.03 9.38
CA GLY A 377 -6.73 -41.43 8.02
C GLY A 377 -7.09 -42.89 7.85
#